data_AF-A0A377BP59-F1
#
_entry.id   AF-A0A377BP59-F1
#
_cell.length_a   1.000
_cell.length_b   1.000
_cell.length_c   1.000
_cell.angle_alpha   90.00
_cell.angle_beta   90.00
_cell.angle_gamma   90.00
#
_symmetry.space_group_name_H-M   'P 1'
#
loop_
_entity.id
_entity.type
_entity.pdbx_description
1 polymer ?
#
loop_
_entity_poly.entity_id
_entity_poly.type
_entity_poly.pdbx_seq_one_letter_code
_entity_poly.pdbx_strand_id
1 'polypeptide(L)' 'MAIILGIDPGSRVTGYGVIRQVGRQLSYLGSGCIRTKVDDLRLV' A
#
# COMPACT_ATOMS: atom_id res chain seq x y z
N MET A 1 13.90 -6.10 14.00
CA MET A 1 12.44 -6.23 13.83
C MET A 1 11.99 -5.05 12.98
N ALA A 2 11.39 -5.29 11.82
CA ALA A 2 10.89 -4.23 10.94
C ALA A 2 9.47 -4.55 10.48
N ILE A 3 8.65 -3.50 10.32
CA ILE A 3 7.39 -3.56 9.57
C ILE A 3 7.68 -2.89 8.23
N ILE A 4 7.45 -3.63 7.14
CA ILE A 4 7.74 -3.18 5.78
C ILE A 4 6.42 -2.96 5.07
N LEU A 5 6.25 -1.75 4.53
CA LEU A 5 5.10 -1.35 3.71
C LEU A 5 5.54 -1.26 2.26
N GLY A 6 4.99 -2.14 1.42
CA GLY A 6 5.06 -2.02 -0.03
C GLY A 6 3.87 -1.19 -0.53
N ILE A 7 4.14 -0.25 -1.44
CA ILE A 7 3.14 0.60 -2.08
C ILE A 7 3.22 0.40 -3.59
N ASP A 8 2.07 0.19 -4.23
CA ASP A 8 1.90 0.15 -5.69
C ASP A 8 0.95 1.29 -6.12
N PRO A 9 1.49 2.47 -6.47
CA PRO A 9 0.68 3.65 -6.75
C PRO A 9 -0.01 3.55 -8.11
N GLY A 10 -1.31 3.88 -8.13
CA GLY A 10 -2.09 4.01 -9.36
C GLY A 10 -2.99 5.23 -9.31
N SER A 11 -3.38 5.75 -10.47
CA SER A 11 -4.13 7.02 -10.59
C SER A 11 -5.47 7.03 -9.85
N ARG A 12 -6.15 5.89 -9.79
CA ARG A 12 -7.46 5.72 -9.13
C ARG A 12 -7.44 4.74 -7.96
N VAL A 13 -6.42 3.90 -7.89
CA VAL A 13 -6.29 2.83 -6.91
C VAL A 13 -4.81 2.65 -6.59
N THR A 14 -4.45 2.74 -5.31
CA THR A 14 -3.10 2.46 -4.82
C THR A 14 -3.13 1.17 -4.01
N GLY A 15 -2.40 0.15 -4.46
CA GLY A 15 -2.21 -1.09 -3.71
C GLY A 15 -1.25 -0.90 -2.55
N TYR A 16 -1.46 -1.63 -1.46
CA TYR A 16 -0.48 -1.74 -0.39
C TYR A 16 -0.39 -3.16 0.16
N GLY A 17 0.80 -3.52 0.64
CA GLY A 17 1.07 -4.77 1.34
C GLY A 17 1.98 -4.53 2.53
N VAL A 18 1.70 -5.20 3.64
CA VAL A 18 2.43 -5.06 4.90
C VAL A 18 2.93 -6.42 5.34
N ILE A 19 4.24 -6.49 5.62
CA ILE A 19 4.88 -7.67 6.20
C ILE A 19 5.70 -7.29 7.44
N ARG A 20 5.82 -8.23 8.36
CA ARG A 20 6.77 -8.17 9.47
C ARG A 20 8.02 -8.97 9.11
N GLN A 21 9.20 -8.40 9.32
CA GLN A 21 10.46 -9.11 9.19
C GLN A 21 11.16 -9.28 10.55
N VAL A 22 11.47 -10.54 10.88
CA VAL A 22 12.29 -10.95 12.03
C VAL A 22 13.45 -11.80 11.51
N GLY A 23 14.63 -11.21 11.37
CA GLY A 23 15.77 -11.86 10.73
C GLY A 23 15.45 -12.23 9.28
N ARG A 24 15.44 -13.53 8.97
CA ARG A 24 15.10 -14.10 7.65
C ARG A 24 13.64 -14.55 7.54
N GLN A 25 12.86 -14.47 8.62
CA GLN A 25 11.45 -14.84 8.61
C GLN A 25 10.59 -13.64 8.25
N LEU A 26 9.64 -13.87 7.33
CA LEU A 26 8.64 -12.90 6.93
C LEU A 26 7.26 -13.40 7.37
N SER A 27 6.45 -12.50 7.94
CA SER A 27 5.07 -12.78 8.30
C SER A 27 4.14 -11.78 7.62
N TYR A 28 3.10 -12.28 6.97
CA TYR A 28 2.05 -11.44 6.40
C TYR A 28 1.28 -10.74 7.52
N LEU A 29 1.10 -9.42 7.39
CA LEU A 29 0.29 -8.63 8.32
C LEU A 29 -1.01 -8.13 7.69
N GLY A 30 -1.00 -7.88 6.38
CA GLY A 30 -2.18 -7.40 5.68
C GLY A 30 -1.84 -6.86 4.29
N SER A 31 -2.86 -6.71 3.46
CA SER A 31 -2.79 -6.01 2.19
C SER A 31 -4.15 -5.40 1.88
N GLY A 32 -4.16 -4.50 0.92
CA GLY A 32 -5.39 -3.88 0.47
C GLY A 32 -5.14 -2.91 -0.67
N CYS A 33 -6.17 -2.14 -0.97
CA CYS A 33 -6.06 -1.03 -1.90
C CYS A 33 -6.79 0.19 -1.36
N ILE A 34 -6.20 1.35 -1.59
CA ILE A 34 -6.79 2.65 -1.32
C ILE A 34 -7.42 3.10 -2.64
N ARG A 35 -8.74 3.21 -2.67
CA ARG A 35 -9.47 3.77 -3.83
C ARG A 35 -9.56 5.27 -3.65
N THR A 36 -8.82 6.02 -4.45
CA THR A 36 -8.91 7.47 -4.45
C THR A 36 -10.23 7.86 -5.13
N LYS A 37 -11.10 8.54 -4.37
CA LYS A 37 -12.25 9.22 -4.97
C LYS A 37 -11.72 10.43 -5.70
N VAL A 38 -11.62 10.32 -7.02
CA VAL A 38 -11.31 11.45 -7.88
C VAL A 38 -12.62 12.19 -8.12
N ASP A 39 -13.02 13.06 -7.18
CA ASP A 39 -13.91 14.15 -7.54
C ASP A 39 -13.06 15.10 -8.37
N ASP A 40 -13.21 14.96 -9.68
CA ASP A 40 -12.70 15.79 -10.77
C ASP A 40 -11.55 16.71 -10.34
N LEU A 41 -10.31 16.20 -10.41
CA LEU A 41 -9.11 17.01 -10.27
C LEU A 41 -8.98 17.87 -11.54
N ARG A 42 -9.91 18.82 -11.71
CA ARG A 42 -9.80 19.91 -12.67
C ARG A 42 -8.66 20.80 -12.18
N LEU A 43 -7.46 20.48 -12.65
CA LEU A 43 -6.43 21.48 -12.84
C LEU A 43 -6.92 22.39 -13.97
N VAL A 44 -7.70 23.40 -13.58
CA VAL A 44 -7.77 24.65 -14.34
C VAL A 44 -6.67 25.55 -13.78
#